data_AF-A0A2N2TGS5-F1
#
_entry.id   AF-A0A2N2TGS5-F1
#
_cell.length_a   1.000
_cell.length_b   1.000
_cell.length_c   1.000
_cell.angle_alpha   90.00
_cell.angle_beta   90.00
_cell.angle_gamma   90.00
#
_symmetry.space_group_name_H-M   'P 1'
#
loop_
_entity.id
_entity.type
_entity.pdbx_description
1 polymer ?
#
loop_
_entity_poly.entity_id
_entity_poly.type
_entity_poly.pdbx_seq_one_letter_code
_entity_poly.pdbx_strand_id
1 'polypeptide(L)'
;MTHNNEVISQDFTGTVVVHYHLDYFSDPGKTNLVWSSPELDFVLQIWETPNAAPCSPDQTEGTVCDDRFGYKVLGATDFGETLALTLGSFTYDGTKYVVSSSGFFDAAGNLLGFAWSGEELSNTFYVNHEVHVPEPASIALMGLGLLGLGFARRRKHLLKA
;
A
#
# COMPACT_ATOMS: atom_id res chain seq x y z
N MET A 1 9.39 -5.48 -7.99
CA MET A 1 9.48 -5.22 -9.44
C MET A 1 10.85 -4.65 -9.71
N THR A 2 11.49 -5.00 -10.83
CA THR A 2 12.76 -4.40 -11.24
C THR A 2 12.57 -3.69 -12.57
N HIS A 3 13.03 -2.45 -12.65
CA HIS A 3 13.10 -1.68 -13.88
C HIS A 3 14.56 -1.56 -14.30
N ASN A 4 14.86 -1.86 -15.56
CA ASN A 4 16.15 -1.58 -16.16
C ASN A 4 15.91 -0.40 -17.09
N ASN A 5 16.37 0.78 -16.66
CA ASN A 5 16.13 1.99 -17.41
C ASN A 5 17.20 2.14 -18.48
N GLU A 6 16.79 2.08 -19.74
CA GLU A 6 17.67 2.15 -20.91
C GLU A 6 17.33 3.41 -21.69
N VAL A 7 18.34 4.12 -22.18
CA VAL A 7 18.10 5.34 -22.96
C VAL A 7 17.31 5.01 -24.24
N ILE A 8 16.06 5.45 -24.29
CA ILE A 8 15.25 5.41 -25.52
C ILE A 8 14.98 6.81 -26.07
N SER A 9 14.70 6.88 -27.37
CA SER A 9 14.52 8.14 -28.08
C SER A 9 13.10 8.70 -28.05
N GLN A 10 12.19 8.08 -27.28
CA GLN A 10 10.77 8.35 -27.31
C GLN A 10 10.25 8.55 -25.89
N ASP A 11 9.69 9.73 -25.64
CA ASP A 11 8.96 9.98 -24.40
C ASP A 11 7.59 9.29 -24.49
N PHE A 12 7.19 8.60 -23.42
CA PHE A 12 5.84 8.08 -23.35
C PHE A 12 5.31 8.05 -21.93
N THR A 13 3.99 8.10 -21.83
CA THR A 13 3.26 7.81 -20.61
C THR A 13 2.29 6.68 -20.89
N GLY A 14 2.42 5.61 -20.13
CA GLY A 14 1.65 4.39 -20.32
C GLY A 14 1.09 3.86 -19.01
N THR A 15 0.16 2.93 -19.13
CA THR A 15 -0.30 2.13 -18.00
C THR A 15 -0.26 0.67 -18.34
N VAL A 16 0.19 -0.15 -17.39
CA VAL A 16 0.17 -1.61 -17.47
C VAL A 16 -0.69 -2.13 -16.32
N VAL A 17 -1.63 -3.02 -16.63
CA VAL A 17 -2.37 -3.77 -15.62
C VAL A 17 -1.65 -5.07 -15.35
N VAL A 18 -1.42 -5.37 -14.08
CA VAL A 18 -0.79 -6.61 -13.63
C VAL A 18 -1.81 -7.40 -12.82
N HIS A 19 -2.10 -8.60 -13.32
CA HIS A 19 -2.97 -9.58 -12.68
C HIS A 19 -2.14 -10.51 -11.78
N TYR A 20 -2.58 -10.76 -10.56
CA TYR A 20 -1.87 -11.60 -9.61
C TYR A 20 -2.82 -12.29 -8.61
N HIS A 21 -2.31 -13.35 -7.96
CA HIS A 21 -2.97 -14.01 -6.84
C HIS A 21 -2.05 -13.98 -5.62
N LEU A 22 -2.65 -13.90 -4.44
CA LEU A 22 -1.96 -14.02 -3.15
C LEU A 22 -2.44 -15.26 -2.43
N ASP A 23 -1.49 -16.14 -2.12
CA ASP A 23 -1.73 -17.33 -1.29
C ASP A 23 -0.95 -17.20 0.02
N TYR A 24 -1.68 -17.28 1.14
CA TYR A 24 -1.08 -17.33 2.48
C TYR A 24 -1.08 -18.76 2.99
N PHE A 25 0.08 -19.18 3.47
CA PHE A 25 0.30 -20.48 4.08
C PHE A 25 0.67 -20.30 5.54
N SER A 26 0.26 -21.26 6.37
CA SER A 26 0.59 -21.26 7.81
C SER A 26 1.96 -21.86 8.11
N ASP A 27 2.62 -22.45 7.11
CA ASP A 27 3.91 -23.10 7.23
C ASP A 27 4.91 -22.56 6.19
N PRO A 28 6.22 -22.49 6.52
CA PRO A 28 7.25 -22.07 5.59
C PRO A 28 7.36 -22.96 4.34
N GLY A 29 6.93 -24.23 4.44
CA GLY A 29 6.91 -25.18 3.34
C GLY A 29 5.82 -24.92 2.31
N LYS A 30 4.92 -23.96 2.56
CA LYS A 30 3.77 -23.64 1.70
C LYS A 30 2.87 -24.85 1.42
N THR A 31 2.63 -25.67 2.43
CA THR A 31 1.82 -26.89 2.31
C THR A 31 0.41 -26.74 2.87
N ASN A 32 0.22 -25.87 3.86
CA ASN A 32 -1.03 -25.63 4.56
C ASN A 32 -1.59 -24.25 4.17
N LEU A 33 -2.33 -24.21 3.07
CA LEU A 33 -3.03 -23.02 2.59
C LEU A 33 -4.06 -22.54 3.61
N VAL A 34 -3.98 -21.28 4.00
CA VAL A 34 -4.88 -20.62 4.96
C VAL A 34 -5.87 -19.70 4.24
N TRP A 35 -5.39 -19.02 3.20
CA TRP A 35 -6.20 -18.13 2.40
C TRP A 35 -5.62 -17.98 1.00
N SER A 36 -6.50 -17.83 0.03
CA SER A 36 -6.16 -17.51 -1.36
C SER A 36 -7.04 -16.35 -1.80
N SER A 37 -6.45 -15.37 -2.46
CA SER A 37 -7.18 -14.27 -3.03
C SER A 37 -7.94 -14.70 -4.31
N PRO A 38 -9.04 -14.02 -4.66
CA PRO A 38 -9.43 -13.97 -6.07
C PRO A 38 -8.30 -13.39 -6.93
N GLU A 39 -8.47 -13.36 -8.26
CA GLU A 39 -7.56 -12.58 -9.10
C GLU A 39 -7.62 -11.12 -8.66
N LEU A 40 -6.46 -10.55 -8.39
CA LEU A 40 -6.26 -9.18 -7.96
C LEU A 40 -5.50 -8.43 -9.05
N ASP A 41 -5.77 -7.13 -9.12
CA ASP A 41 -5.16 -6.26 -10.12
C ASP A 41 -4.51 -5.05 -9.46
N PHE A 42 -3.31 -4.72 -9.93
CA PHE A 42 -2.76 -3.38 -9.75
C PHE A 42 -2.41 -2.77 -11.09
N VAL A 43 -2.42 -1.44 -11.13
CA VAL A 43 -2.02 -0.67 -12.29
C VAL A 43 -0.70 0.01 -11.98
N LEU A 44 0.23 -0.13 -12.92
CA LEU A 44 1.44 0.68 -12.98
C LEU A 44 1.23 1.79 -13.98
N GLN A 45 1.49 3.02 -13.56
CA GLN A 45 1.68 4.14 -14.47
C GLN A 45 3.17 4.33 -14.68
N ILE A 46 3.58 4.43 -15.93
CA ILE A 46 4.97 4.54 -16.35
C ILE A 46 5.10 5.87 -17.07
N TRP A 47 6.07 6.67 -16.66
CA TRP A 47 6.53 7.84 -17.37
C TRP A 47 7.97 7.61 -17.77
N GLU A 48 8.18 7.37 -19.05
CA GLU A 48 9.50 7.52 -19.65
C GLU A 48 9.76 9.01 -19.81
N THR A 49 10.80 9.51 -19.18
CA THR A 49 11.12 10.93 -19.22
C THR A 49 12.08 11.25 -20.36
N PRO A 50 12.02 12.48 -20.93
CA PRO A 50 13.02 12.89 -21.89
C PRO A 50 14.38 12.88 -21.21
N ASN A 51 15.35 12.19 -21.81
CA ASN A 51 16.76 12.14 -21.44
C ASN A 51 17.50 13.49 -21.60
N ALA A 52 16.82 14.60 -21.31
CA ALA A 52 17.29 15.97 -21.47
C ALA A 52 16.59 16.93 -20.50
N ALA A 53 17.38 17.79 -19.86
CA ALA A 53 16.89 18.82 -18.95
C ALA A 53 15.92 19.82 -19.64
N PRO A 54 14.97 20.42 -18.90
CA PRO A 54 14.79 20.33 -17.45
C PRO A 54 14.04 19.07 -16.99
N CYS A 55 14.55 18.44 -15.92
CA CYS A 55 13.95 17.27 -15.30
C CYS A 55 13.03 17.64 -14.13
N SER A 56 12.27 16.66 -13.62
CA SER A 56 11.49 16.82 -12.40
C SER A 56 12.40 17.19 -11.21
N PRO A 57 12.05 18.20 -10.40
CA PRO A 57 12.83 18.52 -9.19
C PRO A 57 12.72 17.43 -8.11
N ASP A 58 11.71 16.57 -8.20
CA ASP A 58 11.41 15.52 -7.22
C ASP A 58 12.11 14.18 -7.55
N GLN A 59 12.93 14.13 -8.60
CA GLN A 59 13.68 12.94 -8.98
C GLN A 59 14.73 12.59 -7.90
N THR A 60 14.89 11.30 -7.59
CA THR A 60 15.68 10.87 -6.41
C THR A 60 16.97 10.15 -6.75
N GLU A 61 17.13 9.64 -7.97
CA GLU A 61 18.32 8.87 -8.37
C GLU A 61 19.41 9.78 -8.94
N GLY A 62 19.04 10.97 -9.41
CA GLY A 62 19.97 12.06 -9.71
C GLY A 62 20.67 11.91 -11.06
N THR A 63 20.09 11.15 -11.99
CA THR A 63 20.57 11.02 -13.36
C THR A 63 19.98 12.10 -14.28
N VAL A 64 20.25 12.02 -15.58
CA VAL A 64 19.66 12.94 -16.57
C VAL A 64 18.21 12.54 -16.81
N CYS A 65 17.33 13.06 -15.96
CA CYS A 65 15.89 12.85 -15.97
C CYS A 65 15.54 11.38 -15.65
N ASP A 66 15.23 11.13 -14.37
CA ASP A 66 14.85 9.79 -13.93
C ASP A 66 13.41 9.47 -14.39
N ASP A 67 13.21 8.23 -14.83
CA ASP A 67 11.89 7.69 -15.10
C ASP A 67 11.04 7.56 -13.84
N ARG A 68 9.73 7.70 -14.01
CA ARG A 68 8.79 7.68 -12.88
C ARG A 68 7.80 6.54 -12.99
N PHE A 69 7.46 5.98 -11.83
CA PHE A 69 6.48 4.92 -11.67
C PHE A 69 5.44 5.29 -10.64
N GLY A 70 4.17 5.11 -11.00
CA GLY A 70 3.02 5.23 -10.12
C GLY A 70 2.40 3.86 -9.90
N TYR A 71 1.96 3.60 -8.68
CA TYR A 71 1.25 2.37 -8.32
C TYR A 71 -0.16 2.71 -7.83
N LYS A 72 -1.14 1.88 -8.21
CA LYS A 72 -2.42 1.82 -7.53
C LYS A 72 -3.05 0.44 -7.62
N VAL A 73 -3.78 0.03 -6.59
CA VAL A 73 -4.65 -1.15 -6.66
C VAL A 73 -5.89 -0.80 -7.49
N LEU A 74 -6.43 -1.74 -8.27
CA LEU A 74 -7.64 -1.50 -9.05
C LEU A 74 -8.82 -1.16 -8.11
N GLY A 75 -9.45 0.00 -8.35
CA GLY A 75 -10.50 0.57 -7.49
C GLY A 75 -10.02 1.76 -6.65
N ALA A 76 -8.72 1.99 -6.52
CA ALA A 76 -8.18 3.27 -6.03
C ALA A 76 -8.31 4.37 -7.10
N THR A 77 -8.57 5.61 -6.66
CA THR A 77 -8.78 6.75 -7.55
C THR A 77 -7.49 7.25 -8.16
N ASP A 78 -6.42 7.34 -7.35
CA ASP A 78 -5.19 8.04 -7.71
C ASP A 78 -3.95 7.14 -7.64
N PHE A 79 -2.93 7.49 -8.43
CA PHE A 79 -1.61 6.85 -8.38
C PHE A 79 -0.77 7.49 -7.28
N GLY A 80 0.02 6.67 -6.60
CA GLY A 80 0.86 7.11 -5.48
C GLY A 80 0.09 7.40 -4.19
N GLU A 81 -1.14 6.88 -4.13
CA GLU A 81 -1.91 6.81 -2.90
C GLU A 81 -1.16 5.97 -1.84
N THR A 82 -1.03 6.56 -0.66
CA THR A 82 -0.42 5.91 0.51
C THR A 82 -1.45 5.11 1.32
N LEU A 83 -2.69 4.98 0.83
CA LEU A 83 -3.76 4.33 1.58
C LEU A 83 -3.74 2.81 1.39
N ALA A 84 -3.72 2.09 2.51
CA ALA A 84 -3.84 0.64 2.53
C ALA A 84 -5.27 0.24 2.12
N LEU A 85 -5.40 -0.41 0.96
CA LEU A 85 -6.67 -0.96 0.50
C LEU A 85 -6.84 -2.39 1.01
N THR A 86 -7.98 -2.67 1.64
CA THR A 86 -8.31 -4.04 2.05
C THR A 86 -8.58 -4.91 0.82
N LEU A 87 -7.78 -5.96 0.65
CA LEU A 87 -7.91 -6.96 -0.41
C LEU A 87 -8.83 -8.12 -0.01
N GLY A 88 -8.90 -8.42 1.28
CA GLY A 88 -9.73 -9.49 1.80
C GLY A 88 -9.52 -9.76 3.28
N SER A 89 -10.15 -10.81 3.79
CA SER A 89 -9.98 -11.24 5.18
C SER A 89 -10.17 -12.75 5.30
N PHE A 90 -9.51 -13.34 6.30
CA PHE A 90 -9.65 -14.74 6.63
C PHE A 90 -9.61 -14.95 8.14
N THR A 91 -10.06 -16.11 8.61
CA THR A 91 -9.96 -16.50 10.01
C THR A 91 -8.99 -17.67 10.13
N TYR A 92 -7.99 -17.53 10.99
CA TYR A 92 -7.03 -18.59 11.29
C TYR A 92 -6.83 -18.67 12.80
N ASP A 93 -6.93 -19.89 13.35
CA ASP A 93 -6.86 -20.16 14.79
C ASP A 93 -7.78 -19.23 15.63
N GLY A 94 -9.04 -19.09 15.20
CA GLY A 94 -10.03 -18.25 15.87
C GLY A 94 -9.81 -16.74 15.74
N THR A 95 -8.71 -16.30 15.12
CA THR A 95 -8.38 -14.88 14.93
C THR A 95 -8.70 -14.44 13.51
N LYS A 96 -9.42 -13.31 13.37
CA LYS A 96 -9.69 -12.71 12.06
C LYS A 96 -8.50 -11.85 11.65
N TYR A 97 -7.98 -12.10 10.45
CA TYR A 97 -6.95 -11.32 9.80
C TYR A 97 -7.54 -10.58 8.60
N VAL A 98 -7.01 -9.39 8.35
CA VAL A 98 -7.28 -8.60 7.16
C VAL A 98 -6.00 -8.52 6.34
N VAL A 99 -6.16 -8.70 5.04
CA VAL A 99 -5.09 -8.55 4.04
C VAL A 99 -5.29 -7.19 3.39
N SER A 100 -4.24 -6.39 3.37
CA SER A 100 -4.24 -5.10 2.70
C SER A 100 -3.02 -4.93 1.79
N SER A 101 -3.13 -4.01 0.84
CA SER A 101 -2.03 -3.61 -0.03
C SER A 101 -1.92 -2.10 -0.06
N SER A 102 -0.70 -1.61 -0.19
CA SER A 102 -0.40 -0.18 -0.28
C SER A 102 0.60 0.09 -1.42
N GLY A 103 1.16 1.29 -1.50
CA GLY A 103 2.06 1.75 -2.57
C GLY A 103 3.49 1.20 -2.50
N PHE A 104 4.41 1.96 -3.10
CA PHE A 104 5.82 1.61 -3.14
C PHE A 104 6.51 1.83 -1.79
N PHE A 105 7.53 1.05 -1.47
CA PHE A 105 8.32 1.21 -0.25
C PHE A 105 9.80 1.38 -0.54
N ASP A 106 10.47 2.21 0.27
CA ASP A 106 11.93 2.27 0.28
C ASP A 106 12.55 1.09 1.06
N ALA A 107 13.88 1.00 1.04
CA ALA A 107 14.62 -0.05 1.74
C ALA A 107 14.49 0.02 3.28
N ALA A 108 14.05 1.15 3.83
CA ALA A 108 13.80 1.34 5.25
C ALA A 108 12.35 1.00 5.64
N GLY A 109 11.49 0.65 4.68
CA GLY A 109 10.08 0.33 4.91
C GLY A 109 9.18 1.55 5.01
N ASN A 110 9.60 2.72 4.53
CA ASN A 110 8.72 3.89 4.42
C ASN A 110 7.91 3.82 3.13
N LEU A 111 6.64 4.16 3.23
CA LEU A 111 5.73 4.25 2.10
C LEU A 111 6.05 5.49 1.25
N LEU A 112 6.21 5.26 -0.04
CA LEU A 112 6.50 6.23 -1.09
C LEU A 112 5.24 6.45 -1.93
N GLY A 113 5.08 7.66 -2.45
CA GLY A 113 4.06 7.95 -3.45
C GLY A 113 4.46 7.43 -4.83
N PHE A 114 5.58 7.94 -5.34
CA PHE A 114 6.14 7.52 -6.63
C PHE A 114 7.48 6.84 -6.43
N ALA A 115 7.79 5.93 -7.36
CA ALA A 115 9.11 5.35 -7.49
C ALA A 115 9.84 6.00 -8.67
N TRP A 116 11.16 6.15 -8.55
CA TRP A 116 12.02 6.74 -9.57
C TRP A 116 13.08 5.72 -10.01
N SER A 117 13.39 5.71 -11.30
CA SER A 117 14.43 4.86 -11.89
C SER A 117 15.44 5.74 -12.59
N GLY A 118 16.69 5.72 -12.13
CA GLY A 118 17.74 6.48 -12.77
C GLY A 118 18.08 5.90 -14.15
N GLU A 119 18.43 6.77 -15.08
CA GLU A 119 18.91 6.40 -16.42
C GLU A 119 20.13 5.48 -16.34
N GLU A 120 20.14 4.45 -17.19
CA GLU A 120 21.19 3.42 -17.26
C GLU A 120 21.39 2.64 -15.94
N LEU A 121 20.42 2.70 -15.02
CA LEU A 121 20.42 1.97 -13.76
C LEU A 121 19.35 0.86 -13.71
N SER A 122 19.56 -0.07 -12.78
CA SER A 122 18.57 -1.08 -12.43
C SER A 122 18.02 -0.77 -11.04
N ASN A 123 16.76 -0.33 -10.98
CA ASN A 123 16.08 0.01 -9.75
C ASN A 123 15.04 -1.06 -9.39
N THR A 124 15.02 -1.46 -8.11
CA THR A 124 14.02 -2.43 -7.60
C THR A 124 13.04 -1.73 -6.68
N PHE A 125 11.76 -1.87 -6.99
CA PHE A 125 10.65 -1.31 -6.24
C PHE A 125 9.90 -2.40 -5.48
N TYR A 126 9.56 -2.13 -4.23
CA TYR A 126 8.80 -3.02 -3.36
C TYR A 126 7.39 -2.50 -3.19
N VAL A 127 6.42 -3.41 -3.21
CA VAL A 127 5.02 -3.14 -2.85
C VAL A 127 4.73 -4.00 -1.63
N ASN A 128 4.12 -3.41 -0.60
CA ASN A 128 3.83 -4.13 0.63
C ASN A 128 2.40 -4.69 0.62
N HIS A 129 2.30 -5.98 0.93
CA HIS A 129 1.03 -6.65 1.26
C HIS A 129 1.05 -7.02 2.74
N GLU A 130 0.23 -6.35 3.54
CA GLU A 130 0.22 -6.50 4.98
C GLU A 130 -0.94 -7.39 5.43
N VAL A 131 -0.62 -8.34 6.32
CA VAL A 131 -1.61 -9.13 7.06
C VAL A 131 -1.62 -8.63 8.49
N HIS A 132 -2.75 -8.08 8.92
CA HIS A 132 -2.89 -7.53 10.26
C HIS A 132 -4.20 -8.00 10.91
N VAL A 133 -4.23 -7.99 12.24
CA VAL A 133 -5.46 -8.22 12.99
C VAL A 133 -6.19 -6.87 13.07
N PRO A 134 -7.49 -6.79 12.72
CA PRO A 134 -8.26 -5.57 12.94
C PRO A 134 -8.22 -5.18 14.42
N GLU A 135 -8.24 -3.87 14.70
CA GLU A 135 -8.24 -3.38 16.08
C GLU A 135 -9.33 -4.09 16.91
N PRO A 136 -9.00 -4.57 18.12
CA PRO A 136 -9.94 -5.35 18.90
C PRO A 136 -11.12 -4.48 19.34
N ALA A 137 -12.34 -5.05 19.26
CA ALA A 137 -13.59 -4.42 19.68
C ALA A 137 -13.57 -3.93 21.15
N SER A 138 -12.60 -4.39 21.95
CA SER A 138 -12.35 -3.90 23.31
C SER A 138 -12.03 -2.41 23.35
N ILE A 139 -11.36 -1.83 22.34
CA ILE A 139 -11.08 -0.39 22.28
C ILE A 139 -12.38 0.38 22.07
N ALA A 140 -13.22 -0.07 21.14
CA ALA A 140 -14.55 0.53 20.92
C ALA A 140 -15.43 0.42 22.19
N LEU A 141 -15.45 -0.74 22.84
CA LEU A 141 -16.18 -0.95 24.09
C LEU A 141 -15.63 -0.11 25.24
N MET A 142 -14.32 0.06 25.34
CA MET A 142 -13.69 0.94 26.32
C MET A 142 -14.10 2.39 26.08
N GLY A 143 -14.08 2.86 24.83
CA GLY A 143 -14.55 4.19 24.45
C GLY A 143 -16.02 4.42 24.80
N LEU A 144 -16.89 3.47 24.43
CA LEU A 144 -18.33 3.51 24.77
C LEU A 144 -18.57 3.47 26.29
N GLY A 145 -17.79 2.65 27.02
CA GLY A 145 -17.84 2.58 28.46
C GLY A 145 -17.46 3.90 29.13
N LEU A 146 -16.41 4.56 28.65
CA LEU A 146 -15.97 5.87 29.13
C LEU A 146 -17.01 6.97 28.83
N LEU A 147 -17.58 6.97 27.63
CA LEU A 147 -18.67 7.88 27.27
C LEU A 147 -19.90 7.68 28.19
N GLY A 148 -20.31 6.43 28.39
CA GLY A 148 -21.40 6.08 29.29
C GLY A 148 -21.16 6.55 30.74
N LEU A 149 -19.94 6.37 31.25
CA LEU A 149 -19.54 6.82 32.58
C LEU A 149 -19.56 8.35 32.70
N GLY A 150 -19.12 9.05 31.66
CA GLY A 150 -19.17 10.52 31.58
C GLY A 150 -20.60 11.07 31.65
N PHE A 151 -21.53 10.47 30.89
CA PHE A 151 -22.95 10.84 30.95
C PHE A 151 -23.57 10.54 32.32
N ALA A 152 -23.26 9.39 32.93
CA ALA A 152 -23.75 9.03 34.25
C ALA A 152 -23.30 10.02 35.33
N ARG A 153 -22.05 10.51 35.27
CA ARG A 153 -21.52 11.51 36.21
C ARG A 153 -22.21 12.87 36.07
N ARG A 154 -22.50 13.32 34.85
CA ARG A 154 -23.22 14.59 34.60
C ARG A 154 -24.65 14.56 35.14
N ARG A 155 -25.38 13.45 34.97
CA ARG A 155 -26.74 13.30 35.54
C ARG A 155 -26.74 13.37 37.07
N LYS A 156 -25.74 12.77 37.73
CA LYS A 156 -25.62 12.84 39.20
C LYS A 156 -25.34 14.25 39.73
N HIS A 157 -24.65 15.10 38.97
CA HIS A 157 -24.44 16.50 39.35
C HIS A 157 -25.70 17.35 39.14
N LEU A 158 -26.47 17.12 38.07
CA LEU A 158 -27.73 17.82 37.82
C LEU A 158 -28.85 17.46 38.81
N LEU A 159 -28.86 16.23 39.35
CA LEU A 159 -29.85 15.79 40.36
C LEU A 159 -29.52 16.26 41.79
N LYS A 160 -28.38 16.91 42.02
CA LYS A 160 -27.97 17.45 43.33
C LYS A 160 -28.04 18.98 43.42
N ALA A 161 -28.50 19.64 42.36
CA ALA A 161 -28.82 21.07 42.32
C ALA A 161 -30.35 21.24 42.36
#